data_AF-A0A972YZH7-F1
#
_entry.id   AF-A0A972YZH7-F1
#
_cell.length_a   1.000
_cell.length_b   1.000
_cell.length_c   1.000
_cell.angle_alpha   90.00
_cell.angle_beta   90.00
_cell.angle_gamma   90.00
#
_symmetry.space_group_name_H-M   'P 1'
#
loop_
_entity.id
_entity.type
_entity.pdbx_description
1 polymer ?
#
loop_
_entity_poly.entity_id
_entity_poly.type
_entity_poly.pdbx_seq_one_letter_code
_entity_poly.pdbx_strand_id
1 'polypeptide(L)'
;MSAMPELAGVLSPVELERTAHHLVSLQLPTGMIPWFPGGHCDPWNHVETAMALDVAGFHAEARHAYRWLRDTQRADGSWHAYYHADGTVEDAKLDTNVCAYVATGVHHHLLITG
;
A
#
# COMPACT_ATOMS: atom_id res chain seq x y z
N MET A 1 16.30 -1.48 15.76
CA MET A 1 14.88 -1.42 15.38
C MET A 1 14.24 -0.39 16.27
N SER A 2 13.56 0.62 15.71
CA SER A 2 12.76 1.54 16.51
C SER A 2 11.63 0.76 17.17
N ALA A 3 11.21 1.19 18.37
CA ALA A 3 10.00 0.63 18.98
C ALA A 3 8.79 0.95 18.09
N MET A 4 7.88 -0.01 17.98
CA MET A 4 6.63 0.14 17.25
C MET A 4 5.77 1.22 17.91
N PRO A 5 5.18 2.16 17.15
CA PRO A 5 4.48 3.29 17.73
C PRO A 5 3.20 2.87 18.45
N GLU A 6 2.81 3.66 19.44
CA GLU A 6 1.57 3.50 20.18
C GLU A 6 0.80 4.81 20.26
N LEU A 7 -0.52 4.69 20.44
CA LEU A 7 -1.39 5.79 20.79
C LEU A 7 -2.17 5.41 22.05
N ALA A 8 -1.72 5.90 23.21
CA ALA A 8 -2.24 5.49 24.50
C ALA A 8 -3.78 5.61 24.60
N GLY A 9 -4.43 4.51 24.99
CA GLY A 9 -5.89 4.43 25.09
C GLY A 9 -6.64 4.27 23.76
N VAL A 10 -5.93 4.18 22.63
CA VAL A 10 -6.52 4.06 21.29
C VAL A 10 -5.95 2.89 20.50
N LEU A 11 -4.62 2.76 20.44
CA LEU A 11 -3.93 1.72 19.67
C LEU A 11 -2.66 1.28 20.39
N SER A 12 -2.63 0.02 20.83
CA SER A 12 -1.43 -0.60 21.41
C SER A 12 -0.45 -1.08 20.33
N PRO A 13 0.85 -1.25 20.66
CA PRO A 13 1.81 -1.85 19.74
C PRO A 13 1.38 -3.24 19.23
N VAL A 14 0.79 -4.06 20.09
CA VAL A 14 0.33 -5.42 19.72
C VAL A 14 -0.82 -5.36 18.71
N GLU A 15 -1.73 -4.40 18.84
CA GLU A 15 -2.81 -4.21 17.87
C GLU A 15 -2.29 -3.67 16.54
N LEU A 16 -1.29 -2.79 16.56
CA LEU A 16 -0.63 -2.31 15.35
C LEU A 16 0.09 -3.46 14.63
N GLU A 17 0.86 -4.29 15.35
CA GLU A 17 1.53 -5.47 14.80
C GLU A 17 0.55 -6.45 14.16
N ARG A 18 -0.54 -6.75 14.87
CA ARG A 18 -1.58 -7.64 14.36
C ARG A 18 -2.22 -7.10 13.08
N THR A 19 -2.43 -5.79 13.02
CA THR A 19 -2.98 -5.11 11.84
C THR A 19 -1.99 -5.19 10.67
N ALA A 20 -0.71 -4.92 10.92
CA ALA A 20 0.32 -5.02 9.90
C ALA A 20 0.47 -6.44 9.35
N HIS A 21 0.49 -7.46 10.22
CA HIS A 21 0.49 -8.86 9.78
C HIS A 21 -0.72 -9.23 8.94
N HIS A 22 -1.90 -8.66 9.23
CA HIS A 22 -3.06 -8.86 8.37
C HIS A 22 -2.83 -8.26 6.98
N LEU A 23 -2.32 -7.05 6.87
CA LEU A 23 -1.98 -6.43 5.58
C LEU A 23 -0.94 -7.25 4.80
N VAL A 24 0.10 -7.73 5.48
CA VAL A 24 1.10 -8.63 4.88
C VAL A 24 0.45 -9.92 4.36
N SER A 25 -0.53 -10.48 5.08
CA SER A 25 -1.23 -11.69 4.64
C SER A 25 -2.08 -11.50 3.37
N LEU A 26 -2.43 -10.26 3.03
CA LEU A 26 -3.16 -9.91 1.81
C LEU A 26 -2.22 -9.68 0.62
N GLN A 27 -0.95 -9.32 0.86
CA GLN A 27 -0.02 -8.97 -0.20
C GLN A 27 0.22 -10.13 -1.17
N LEU A 28 -0.02 -9.89 -2.46
CA LEU A 28 0.20 -10.86 -3.52
C LEU A 28 1.69 -10.91 -3.92
N PRO A 29 2.14 -11.99 -4.61
CA PRO A 29 3.51 -12.08 -5.12
C PRO A 29 3.92 -10.94 -6.06
N THR A 30 2.95 -10.26 -6.67
CA THR A 30 3.15 -9.07 -7.52
C THR A 30 3.44 -7.80 -6.72
N GLY A 31 3.21 -7.81 -5.41
CA GLY A 31 3.28 -6.66 -4.52
C GLY A 31 1.94 -5.96 -4.30
N MET A 32 0.92 -6.22 -5.12
CA MET A 32 -0.45 -5.71 -4.93
C MET A 32 -1.01 -6.12 -3.57
N ILE A 33 -1.68 -5.19 -2.87
CA ILE A 33 -2.43 -5.49 -1.65
C ILE A 33 -3.91 -5.21 -1.91
N PRO A 34 -4.74 -6.24 -2.14
CA PRO A 34 -6.17 -6.09 -2.36
C PRO A 34 -6.89 -5.76 -1.05
N TRP A 35 -8.12 -5.24 -1.15
CA TRP A 35 -8.94 -4.87 0.01
C TRP A 35 -9.25 -6.03 0.96
N PHE A 36 -9.36 -7.23 0.40
CA PHE A 36 -9.62 -8.49 1.10
C PHE A 36 -9.13 -9.66 0.23
N PRO A 37 -9.09 -10.91 0.74
CA PRO A 37 -8.62 -12.05 -0.05
C PRO A 37 -9.40 -12.21 -1.37
N GLY A 38 -8.72 -12.08 -2.50
CA GLY A 38 -9.31 -12.16 -3.84
C GLY A 38 -10.11 -10.92 -4.27
N GLY A 39 -10.12 -9.85 -3.46
CA GLY A 39 -10.77 -8.60 -3.76
C GLY A 39 -10.00 -7.74 -4.77
N HIS A 40 -10.59 -6.60 -5.11
CA HIS A 40 -9.95 -5.61 -5.97
C HIS A 40 -8.91 -4.76 -5.22
N CYS A 41 -8.21 -3.94 -5.99
CA CYS A 41 -7.21 -3.01 -5.50
C CYS A 41 -7.30 -1.70 -6.28
N ASP A 42 -7.44 -0.58 -5.59
CA ASP A 42 -7.19 0.75 -6.15
C ASP A 42 -5.82 1.28 -5.69
N PRO A 43 -5.12 2.04 -6.54
CA PRO A 43 -3.81 2.60 -6.19
C PRO A 43 -3.82 3.51 -4.96
N TRP A 44 -4.94 4.15 -4.62
CA TRP A 44 -5.00 5.07 -3.48
C TRP A 44 -4.98 4.32 -2.15
N ASN A 45 -5.90 3.38 -1.91
CA ASN A 45 -5.89 2.53 -0.71
C ASN A 45 -4.64 1.65 -0.65
N HIS A 46 -4.14 1.19 -1.79
CA HIS A 46 -2.89 0.44 -1.85
C HIS A 46 -1.70 1.26 -1.31
N VAL A 47 -1.63 2.55 -1.65
CA VAL A 47 -0.60 3.46 -1.09
C VAL A 47 -0.78 3.65 0.42
N GLU A 48 -1.99 3.84 0.92
CA GLU A 48 -2.23 3.94 2.37
C GLU A 48 -1.80 2.67 3.11
N THR A 49 -2.04 1.52 2.50
CA THR A 49 -1.63 0.23 3.04
C THR A 49 -0.11 0.09 3.09
N ALA A 50 0.61 0.54 2.05
CA ALA A 50 2.06 0.60 2.06
C ALA A 50 2.59 1.55 3.15
N MET A 51 1.96 2.70 3.34
CA MET A 51 2.31 3.64 4.42
C MET A 51 2.09 3.04 5.81
N ALA A 52 1.00 2.31 6.02
CA ALA A 52 0.73 1.61 7.28
C ALA A 52 1.79 0.54 7.58
N LEU A 53 2.23 -0.21 6.56
CA LEU A 53 3.32 -1.17 6.68
C LEU A 53 4.64 -0.47 7.08
N ASP A 54 4.95 0.69 6.49
CA ASP A 54 6.12 1.46 6.90
C ASP A 54 6.05 1.93 8.35
N VAL A 55 4.91 2.45 8.81
CA VAL A 55 4.71 2.87 10.20
C VAL A 55 4.93 1.70 11.17
N ALA A 56 4.53 0.50 10.77
CA ALA A 56 4.70 -0.72 11.55
C ALA A 56 6.09 -1.38 11.40
N GLY A 57 6.99 -0.83 10.57
CA GLY A 57 8.35 -1.35 10.37
C GLY A 57 8.50 -2.43 9.29
N PHE A 58 7.43 -2.73 8.54
CA PHE A 58 7.40 -3.71 7.45
C PHE A 58 7.84 -3.08 6.12
N HIS A 59 9.05 -2.52 6.12
CA HIS A 59 9.57 -1.71 5.00
C HIS A 59 9.81 -2.52 3.72
N ALA A 60 10.05 -3.83 3.83
CA ALA A 60 10.29 -4.67 2.67
C ALA A 60 8.98 -4.90 1.88
N GLU A 61 7.89 -5.13 2.60
CA GLU A 61 6.53 -5.30 2.11
C GLU A 61 5.98 -3.98 1.57
N ALA A 62 6.19 -2.86 2.27
CA ALA A 62 5.87 -1.52 1.77
C ALA A 62 6.60 -1.23 0.44
N ARG A 63 7.90 -1.51 0.36
CA ARG A 63 8.68 -1.37 -0.88
C ARG A 63 8.17 -2.28 -2.00
N HIS A 64 7.67 -3.47 -1.66
CA HIS A 64 7.04 -4.36 -2.63
C HIS A 64 5.74 -3.77 -3.20
N ALA A 65 4.91 -3.19 -2.33
CA ALA A 65 3.71 -2.48 -2.73
C ALA A 65 4.03 -1.33 -3.71
N TYR A 66 5.07 -0.54 -3.45
CA TYR A 66 5.48 0.52 -4.39
C TYR A 66 6.07 -0.02 -5.71
N ARG A 67 6.74 -1.18 -5.70
CA ARG A 67 7.18 -1.84 -6.95
C ARG A 67 6.01 -2.22 -7.84
N TRP A 68 4.91 -2.73 -7.26
CA TRP A 68 3.69 -3.02 -8.02
C TRP A 68 3.16 -1.77 -8.74
N LEU A 69 3.10 -0.62 -8.05
CA LEU A 69 2.67 0.63 -8.67
C LEU A 69 3.58 1.03 -9.84
N ARG A 70 4.90 0.97 -9.65
CA ARG A 70 5.85 1.24 -10.73
C ARG A 70 5.64 0.30 -11.92
N ASP A 71 5.45 -0.99 -11.67
CA ASP A 71 5.38 -2.01 -12.72
C ASP A 71 4.03 -1.98 -13.47
N THR A 72 2.98 -1.42 -12.86
CA THR A 72 1.64 -1.24 -13.46
C THR A 72 1.37 0.19 -13.95
N GLN A 73 2.34 1.09 -13.80
CA GLN A 73 2.21 2.48 -14.24
C GLN A 73 2.03 2.54 -15.76
N ARG A 74 1.03 3.32 -16.20
CA ARG A 74 0.81 3.58 -17.63
C ARG A 74 1.91 4.49 -18.17
N ALA A 75 2.07 4.48 -19.50
CA ALA A 75 3.08 5.31 -20.17
C ALA A 75 2.90 6.82 -19.96
N ASP A 76 1.67 7.26 -19.67
CA ASP A 76 1.32 8.65 -19.35
C ASP A 76 1.52 9.00 -17.86
N GLY A 77 2.00 8.05 -17.06
CA GLY A 77 2.23 8.19 -15.62
C GLY A 77 1.01 7.92 -14.74
N SER A 78 -0.15 7.63 -15.32
CA SER A 78 -1.39 7.37 -14.58
C SER A 78 -1.59 5.90 -14.19
N TRP A 79 -2.60 5.64 -13.36
CA TRP A 79 -3.14 4.32 -13.07
C TRP A 79 -4.66 4.33 -13.27
N HIS A 80 -5.21 3.17 -13.55
CA HIS A 80 -6.65 2.97 -13.55
C HIS A 80 -7.21 2.99 -12.12
N ALA A 81 -8.50 3.29 -11.98
CA ALA A 81 -9.14 3.41 -10.68
C ALA A 81 -9.13 2.09 -9.91
N TYR A 82 -9.40 0.96 -10.58
CA TYR A 82 -9.45 -0.36 -9.93
C TYR A 82 -8.84 -1.46 -10.80
N TYR A 83 -8.19 -2.40 -10.14
CA TYR A 83 -7.62 -3.62 -10.69
C TYR A 83 -8.15 -4.84 -9.92
N HIS A 84 -8.40 -5.94 -10.63
CA HIS A 84 -8.66 -7.24 -10.03
C HIS A 84 -7.36 -7.87 -9.51
N ALA A 85 -7.46 -8.83 -8.59
CA ALA A 85 -6.31 -9.52 -7.99
C ALA A 85 -5.41 -10.25 -9.01
N ASP A 86 -5.93 -10.59 -10.19
CA ASP A 86 -5.15 -11.18 -11.29
C ASP A 86 -4.41 -10.14 -12.15
N GLY A 87 -4.55 -8.85 -11.81
CA GLY A 87 -3.92 -7.72 -12.49
C GLY A 87 -4.72 -7.16 -13.66
N THR A 88 -5.88 -7.74 -13.99
CA THR A 88 -6.75 -7.18 -15.04
C THR A 88 -7.44 -5.90 -14.56
N VAL A 89 -7.77 -5.01 -15.50
CA VAL A 89 -8.42 -3.72 -15.19
C VAL A 89 -9.90 -3.95 -14.91
N GLU A 90 -10.36 -3.51 -13.74
CA GLU A 90 -11.78 -3.54 -13.34
C GLU A 90 -12.49 -2.26 -13.79
N ASP A 91 -11.91 -1.10 -13.47
CA ASP A 91 -12.43 0.21 -13.87
C ASP A 91 -11.31 1.06 -14.46
N ALA A 92 -11.45 1.35 -15.75
CA ALA A 92 -10.46 2.09 -16.52
C ALA A 92 -10.46 3.61 -16.24
N LYS A 93 -11.40 4.13 -15.43
CA LYS A 93 -11.47 5.56 -15.06
C LYS A 93 -10.12 6.04 -14.54
N LEU A 94 -9.74 7.25 -14.96
CA LEU A 94 -8.59 7.96 -14.42
C LEU A 94 -9.07 9.02 -13.44
N ASP A 95 -8.53 8.98 -12.23
CA ASP A 95 -8.82 9.96 -11.18
C ASP A 95 -7.50 10.59 -10.72
N THR A 96 -7.50 11.91 -10.57
CA THR A 96 -6.28 12.66 -10.23
C THR A 96 -5.77 12.32 -8.83
N ASN A 97 -6.66 11.98 -7.89
CA ASN A 97 -6.24 11.59 -6.55
C ASN A 97 -5.50 10.24 -6.58
N VAL A 98 -6.07 9.26 -7.28
CA VAL A 98 -5.46 7.94 -7.50
C VAL A 98 -4.06 8.06 -8.11
N CYS A 99 -3.90 8.94 -9.10
CA CYS A 99 -2.62 9.10 -9.80
C CYS A 99 -1.59 9.93 -9.03
N ALA A 100 -2.01 10.91 -8.23
CA ALA A 100 -1.10 11.81 -7.54
C ALA A 100 -0.61 11.23 -6.20
N TYR A 101 -1.44 10.44 -5.51
CA TYR A 101 -1.19 10.07 -4.11
C TYR A 101 0.01 9.15 -3.91
N VAL A 102 0.43 8.41 -4.95
CA VAL A 102 1.68 7.64 -4.92
C VAL A 102 2.89 8.48 -4.57
N ALA A 103 2.94 9.75 -4.98
CA ALA A 103 4.04 10.65 -4.65
C ALA A 103 4.13 10.90 -3.13
N THR A 104 2.98 11.07 -2.47
CA THR A 104 2.88 11.18 -1.01
C THR A 104 3.39 9.92 -0.34
N GLY A 105 2.96 8.75 -0.79
CA GLY A 105 3.40 7.46 -0.26
C GLY A 105 4.91 7.24 -0.38
N VAL A 106 5.48 7.47 -1.57
CA VAL A 106 6.93 7.31 -1.79
C VAL A 106 7.73 8.31 -0.97
N HIS A 107 7.25 9.56 -0.84
CA HIS A 107 7.90 10.54 0.03
C HIS A 107 7.86 10.12 1.50
N HIS A 108 6.71 9.62 1.98
CA HIS A 108 6.55 9.08 3.32
C HIS A 108 7.51 7.90 3.58
N HIS A 109 7.62 6.95 2.64
CA HIS A 109 8.56 5.83 2.72
C HIS A 109 10.01 6.31 2.86
N LEU A 110 10.42 7.31 2.06
CA LEU A 110 11.75 7.90 2.13
C LEU A 110 12.02 8.56 3.50
N LEU A 111 11.06 9.31 4.03
CA LEU A 111 11.21 9.97 5.32
C LEU A 111 11.35 8.97 6.48
N ILE A 112 10.70 7.81 6.38
CA ILE A 112 10.78 6.75 7.40
C ILE A 112 12.08 5.93 7.26
N THR A 113 12.52 5.64 6.04
CA THR A 113 13.60 4.67 5.78
C THR A 113 14.98 5.28 5.52
N GLY A 114 15.06 6.57 5.20
CA GLY A 114 16.31 7.26 4.80
C GLY A 114 16.80 6.90 3.40
#